data_AF-M7Z2R4-F1
#
_entry.id   AF-M7Z2R4-F1
#
_cell.length_a   1.000
_cell.length_b   1.000
_cell.length_c   1.000
_cell.angle_alpha   90.00
_cell.angle_beta   90.00
_cell.angle_gamma   90.00
#
_symmetry.space_group_name_H-M   'P 1'
#
loop_
_entity.id
_entity.type
_entity.pdbx_description
1 polymer ?
#
loop_
_entity_poly.entity_id
_entity_poly.type
_entity_poly.pdbx_seq_one_letter_code
_entity_poly.pdbx_strand_id
1 'polypeptide(L)'
;MTRPLVEILRDLNKRVPDKIIDPDTNTVPWYHANRMLSFYAPGWCGEVRDVIYSNSGTVTVVYRVILKGTDGEAFRDATGTAKVHEGRNDDAVAAAEEAAFSKACARFGFGLYLYHQGSQDLSS
;
A
#
# COMPACT_ATOMS: atom_id res chain seq x y z
N MET A 1 8.88 -21.91 4.52
CA MET A 1 9.65 -21.98 3.25
C MET A 1 9.24 -20.81 2.39
N THR A 2 10.19 -20.01 1.92
CA THR A 2 9.94 -18.89 0.99
C THR A 2 9.56 -19.47 -0.38
N ARG A 3 8.59 -18.86 -1.06
CA ARG A 3 8.07 -19.31 -2.36
C ARG A 3 8.78 -18.56 -3.52
N PRO A 4 8.69 -19.05 -4.77
CA PRO A 4 9.14 -18.27 -5.93
C PRO A 4 8.41 -16.92 -6.04
N LEU A 5 9.14 -15.87 -6.36
CA LEU A 5 8.64 -14.50 -6.53
C LEU A 5 7.54 -14.45 -7.58
N VAL A 6 7.67 -15.20 -8.68
CA VAL A 6 6.64 -15.27 -9.72
C VAL A 6 5.30 -15.79 -9.19
N GLU A 7 5.32 -16.74 -8.25
CA GLU A 7 4.10 -17.25 -7.63
C GLU A 7 3.49 -16.24 -6.64
N ILE A 8 4.35 -15.59 -5.85
CA ILE A 8 3.95 -14.53 -4.93
C ILE A 8 3.23 -13.42 -5.70
N LEU A 9 3.83 -12.93 -6.79
CA LEU A 9 3.26 -11.90 -7.63
C LEU A 9 1.95 -12.35 -8.28
N ARG A 10 1.88 -13.61 -8.75
CA ARG A 10 0.64 -14.16 -9.31
C ARG A 10 -0.48 -14.20 -8.26
N ASP A 11 -0.18 -14.57 -7.03
CA ASP A 11 -1.16 -14.63 -5.94
C ASP A 11 -1.61 -13.24 -5.49
N LEU A 12 -0.69 -12.27 -5.41
CA LEU A 12 -1.03 -10.87 -5.10
C LEU A 12 -1.91 -10.21 -6.16
N ASN A 13 -1.85 -10.66 -7.42
CA ASN A 13 -2.73 -10.17 -8.50
C ASN A 13 -4.14 -10.78 -8.47
N LYS A 14 -4.42 -11.75 -7.59
CA LYS A 14 -5.78 -12.30 -7.45
C LYS A 14 -6.70 -11.28 -6.78
N ARG A 15 -8.00 -11.40 -7.04
CA ARG A 15 -9.00 -10.59 -6.34
C ARG A 15 -8.90 -10.81 -4.83
N VAL A 16 -9.03 -9.72 -4.09
CA VAL A 16 -9.09 -9.77 -2.63
C VAL A 16 -10.48 -10.26 -2.20
N PRO A 17 -10.60 -10.94 -1.05
CA PRO A 17 -11.91 -11.31 -0.52
C PRO A 17 -12.76 -10.08 -0.20
N ASP A 18 -14.04 -10.06 -0.56
CA ASP A 18 -14.92 -8.90 -0.34
C ASP A 18 -14.97 -8.46 1.14
N LYS A 19 -14.85 -9.41 2.07
CA LYS A 19 -14.85 -9.16 3.51
C LYS A 19 -13.68 -8.30 4.04
N ILE A 20 -12.63 -8.10 3.25
CA ILE A 20 -11.49 -7.24 3.63
C ILE A 20 -11.50 -5.89 2.91
N ILE A 21 -12.52 -5.64 2.10
CA ILE A 21 -12.73 -4.36 1.42
C ILE A 21 -13.61 -3.52 2.33
N ASP A 22 -13.19 -2.28 2.56
CA ASP A 22 -14.01 -1.26 3.18
C ASP A 22 -15.12 -0.83 2.20
N PRO A 23 -16.40 -1.05 2.52
CA PRO A 23 -17.50 -0.74 1.62
C PRO A 23 -17.70 0.76 1.39
N ASP A 24 -17.27 1.61 2.34
CA ASP A 24 -17.49 3.05 2.27
C ASP A 24 -16.45 3.73 1.36
N THR A 25 -15.22 3.23 1.41
CA THR A 25 -14.09 3.81 0.65
C THR A 25 -13.72 3.01 -0.59
N ASN A 26 -14.26 1.80 -0.75
CA ASN A 26 -13.86 0.83 -1.76
C ASN A 26 -12.33 0.59 -1.77
N THR A 27 -11.73 0.53 -0.59
CA THR A 27 -10.28 0.30 -0.42
C THR A 27 -10.01 -0.91 0.48
N VAL A 28 -8.77 -1.42 0.44
CA VAL A 28 -8.32 -2.43 1.42
C VAL A 28 -7.57 -1.69 2.54
N PRO A 29 -8.03 -1.76 3.81
CA PRO A 29 -7.31 -1.17 4.92
C PRO A 29 -5.87 -1.69 5.01
N TRP A 30 -4.92 -0.82 5.39
CA TRP A 30 -3.49 -1.13 5.36
C TRP A 30 -3.15 -2.39 6.18
N TYR A 31 -3.79 -2.61 7.33
CA TYR A 31 -3.51 -3.77 8.19
C TYR A 31 -3.96 -5.09 7.54
N HIS A 32 -4.97 -5.06 6.67
CA HIS A 32 -5.34 -6.20 5.84
C HIS A 32 -4.32 -6.43 4.74
N ALA A 33 -3.87 -5.38 4.03
CA ALA A 33 -2.79 -5.50 3.06
C ALA A 33 -1.51 -6.09 3.69
N ASN A 34 -1.13 -5.61 4.86
CA ASN A 34 -0.01 -6.11 5.66
C ASN A 34 -0.14 -7.61 6.00
N ARG A 35 -1.32 -8.05 6.44
CA ARG A 35 -1.58 -9.47 6.70
C ARG A 35 -1.49 -10.33 5.44
N MET A 36 -2.04 -9.85 4.32
CA MET A 36 -1.99 -10.58 3.05
C MET A 36 -0.57 -10.70 2.51
N LEU A 37 0.24 -9.64 2.62
CA LEU A 37 1.67 -9.69 2.31
C LEU A 37 2.42 -10.72 3.17
N SER A 38 2.20 -10.70 4.48
CA SER A 38 2.83 -11.69 5.39
C SER A 38 2.39 -13.13 5.09
N PHE A 39 1.17 -13.32 4.57
CA PHE A 39 0.67 -14.62 4.16
C PHE A 39 1.30 -15.12 2.85
N TYR A 40 1.32 -14.29 1.81
CA TYR A 40 1.84 -14.70 0.49
C TYR A 40 3.37 -14.65 0.41
N ALA A 41 3.98 -13.67 1.07
CA ALA A 41 5.39 -13.33 0.96
C ALA A 41 6.00 -13.12 2.37
N PRO A 42 6.13 -14.14 3.22
CA PRO A 42 6.54 -13.99 4.62
C PRO A 42 7.92 -13.31 4.83
N GLY A 43 8.75 -13.22 3.80
CA GLY A 43 10.03 -12.49 3.82
C GLY A 43 9.95 -11.03 3.35
N TRP A 44 8.76 -10.47 3.16
CA TRP A 44 8.59 -9.10 2.69
C TRP A 44 9.15 -8.08 3.70
N CYS A 45 9.56 -6.92 3.20
CA CYS A 45 10.03 -5.81 4.02
C CYS A 45 9.37 -4.51 3.56
N GLY A 46 9.11 -3.62 4.51
CA GLY A 46 8.66 -2.27 4.27
C GLY A 46 9.69 -1.25 4.78
N GLU A 47 9.89 -0.17 4.04
CA GLU A 47 10.88 0.86 4.39
C GLU A 47 10.34 2.25 4.05
N VAL A 48 10.35 3.16 5.03
CA VAL A 48 10.20 4.60 4.78
C VAL A 48 11.49 5.12 4.15
N ARG A 49 11.39 5.58 2.90
CA ARG A 49 12.51 6.07 2.11
C ARG A 49 12.78 7.55 2.34
N ASP A 50 11.73 8.33 2.56
CA ASP A 50 11.81 9.76 2.82
C ASP A 50 10.52 10.29 3.47
N VAL A 51 10.62 11.40 4.20
CA VAL A 51 9.50 12.15 4.78
C VAL A 51 9.68 13.63 4.47
N ILE A 52 8.79 14.16 3.63
CA ILE A 52 8.90 15.50 3.07
C ILE A 52 7.79 16.37 3.65
N TYR A 53 8.15 17.40 4.42
CA TYR A 53 7.23 18.41 4.92
C TYR A 53 7.14 19.58 3.94
N SER A 54 5.93 19.99 3.59
CA SER A 54 5.69 21.14 2.74
C SER A 54 5.36 22.38 3.57
N ASN A 55 5.74 23.55 3.06
CA ASN A 55 5.34 24.84 3.64
C ASN A 55 3.82 25.08 3.58
N SER A 56 3.09 24.30 2.78
CA SER A 56 1.62 24.33 2.70
C SER A 56 0.93 23.52 3.80
N GLY A 57 1.66 22.99 4.78
CA GLY A 57 1.09 22.22 5.88
C GLY A 57 0.70 20.80 5.47
N THR A 58 1.48 20.16 4.59
CA THR A 58 1.30 18.74 4.25
C THR A 58 2.58 17.97 4.53
N VAL A 59 2.44 16.68 4.78
CA VAL A 59 3.56 15.73 4.86
C VAL A 59 3.38 14.67 3.78
N THR A 60 4.45 14.39 3.06
CA THR A 60 4.51 13.33 2.05
C THR A 60 5.53 12.29 2.47
N VAL A 61 5.09 11.03 2.55
CA VAL A 61 5.94 9.88 2.84
C VAL A 61 6.23 9.14 1.54
N VAL A 62 7.50 8.86 1.29
CA VAL A 62 7.95 7.93 0.23
C VAL A 62 8.19 6.58 0.89
N TYR A 63 7.47 5.55 0.46
CA TYR A 63 7.54 4.22 1.05
C TYR A 63 7.91 3.17 0.01
N ARG A 64 8.71 2.18 0.41
CA ARG A 64 9.14 1.04 -0.42
C ARG A 64 8.63 -0.26 0.19
N VAL A 65 7.98 -1.09 -0.64
CA VAL A 65 7.69 -2.50 -0.32
C VAL A 65 8.62 -3.39 -1.12
N ILE A 66 9.27 -4.35 -0.45
CA ILE A 66 10.19 -5.32 -1.02
C ILE A 66 9.61 -6.72 -0.82
N LEU A 67 9.44 -7.48 -1.89
CA LEU A 67 9.03 -8.88 -1.86
C LEU A 67 10.24 -9.76 -2.14
N LYS A 68 10.45 -10.78 -1.30
CA LYS A 68 11.56 -11.72 -1.41
C LYS A 68 11.05 -13.11 -1.78
N GLY A 69 11.47 -13.60 -2.92
CA GLY A 69 11.25 -14.98 -3.37
C GLY A 69 12.54 -15.79 -3.39
N THR A 70 12.44 -17.07 -3.67
CA THR A 70 13.62 -17.96 -3.82
C THR A 70 14.42 -17.72 -5.08
N ASP A 71 13.81 -17.09 -6.09
CA ASP A 71 14.33 -16.80 -7.43
C ASP A 71 14.65 -15.31 -7.64
N GLY A 72 14.49 -14.46 -6.61
CA GLY A 72 14.85 -13.05 -6.66
C GLY A 72 14.04 -12.17 -5.72
N GLU A 73 14.22 -10.85 -5.87
CA GLU A 73 13.49 -9.82 -5.13
C GLU A 73 12.87 -8.80 -6.08
N ALA A 74 11.74 -8.22 -5.69
CA ALA A 74 11.15 -7.08 -6.40
C ALA A 74 10.73 -6.01 -5.40
N PHE A 75 10.91 -4.75 -5.77
CA PHE A 75 10.48 -3.60 -4.96
C PHE A 75 9.56 -2.67 -5.74
N ARG A 76 8.66 -2.02 -5.01
CA ARG A 76 7.83 -0.93 -5.52
C ARG A 76 7.82 0.20 -4.51
N ASP A 77 8.15 1.38 -5.00
CA ASP A 77 8.04 2.61 -4.23
C ASP A 77 6.64 3.18 -4.45
N ALA A 78 6.13 3.99 -3.53
CA ALA A 78 4.96 4.83 -3.72
C ALA A 78 4.96 6.01 -2.73
N THR A 79 4.09 6.98 -2.97
CA THR A 79 3.97 8.18 -2.13
C THR A 79 2.56 8.32 -1.56
N GLY A 80 2.50 8.75 -0.31
CA GLY A 80 1.27 9.14 0.37
C GLY A 80 1.43 10.53 0.94
N THR A 81 0.35 11.31 0.92
CA THR A 81 0.36 12.70 1.38
C THR A 81 -0.82 12.91 2.31
N ALA A 82 -0.56 13.55 3.44
CA ALA A 82 -1.59 13.92 4.42
C ALA A 82 -1.45 15.40 4.80
N LYS A 83 -2.55 16.01 5.23
CA LYS A 83 -2.53 17.36 5.79
C LYS A 83 -2.07 17.29 7.25
N VAL A 84 -1.23 18.25 7.62
CA VAL A 84 -0.78 18.45 8.99
C VAL A 84 -1.80 19.34 9.68
N HIS A 85 -2.43 18.83 10.73
CA HIS A 85 -3.30 19.62 11.60
C HIS A 85 -2.50 20.10 12.82
N GLU A 86 -2.78 21.31 13.33
CA GLU A 86 -2.07 21.87 14.47
C GLU A 86 -2.05 20.89 15.66
N GLY A 87 -0.83 20.53 16.11
CA GLY A 87 -0.62 19.63 17.24
C GLY A 87 -0.77 18.13 16.96
N ARG A 88 -0.92 17.70 15.70
CA ARG A 88 -1.12 16.28 15.31
C ARG A 88 -0.23 15.84 14.15
N ASN A 89 1.06 16.18 14.22
CA ASN A 89 2.02 15.84 13.15
C ASN A 89 2.20 14.32 13.01
N ASP A 90 2.22 13.59 14.12
CA ASP A 90 2.42 12.14 14.12
C ASP A 90 1.27 11.41 13.41
N ASP A 91 0.03 11.88 13.59
CA ASP A 91 -1.15 11.37 12.88
C ASP A 91 -1.02 11.59 11.36
N ALA A 92 -0.44 12.72 10.94
CA ALA A 92 -0.28 13.04 9.53
C ALA A 92 0.80 12.17 8.87
N VAL A 93 1.93 11.91 9.56
CA VAL A 93 2.97 11.00 9.04
C VAL A 93 2.41 9.59 8.91
N ALA A 94 1.71 9.08 9.93
CA ALA A 94 1.10 7.76 9.89
C ALA A 94 0.09 7.64 8.73
N ALA A 95 -0.81 8.61 8.57
CA ALA A 95 -1.77 8.61 7.47
C ALA A 95 -1.09 8.65 6.08
N ALA A 96 -0.02 9.43 5.94
CA ALA A 96 0.77 9.48 4.72
C ALA A 96 1.51 8.16 4.45
N GLU A 97 2.05 7.52 5.48
CA GLU A 97 2.71 6.21 5.39
C GLU A 97 1.72 5.12 4.98
N GLU A 98 0.55 5.03 5.63
CA GLU A 98 -0.49 4.07 5.30
C GLU A 98 -0.93 4.18 3.83
N ALA A 99 -1.12 5.42 3.35
CA ALA A 99 -1.46 5.69 1.96
C ALA A 99 -0.33 5.29 1.00
N ALA A 100 0.93 5.56 1.35
CA ALA A 100 2.09 5.19 0.56
C ALA A 100 2.24 3.65 0.49
N PHE A 101 2.16 2.97 1.62
CA PHE A 101 2.22 1.53 1.74
C PHE A 101 1.13 0.84 0.91
N SER A 102 -0.11 1.30 1.03
CA SER A 102 -1.25 0.72 0.30
C SER A 102 -1.06 0.84 -1.23
N LYS A 103 -0.59 2.00 -1.71
CA LYS A 103 -0.26 2.21 -3.13
C LYS A 103 0.95 1.37 -3.58
N ALA A 104 1.96 1.18 -2.74
CA ALA A 104 3.10 0.32 -3.04
C ALA A 104 2.65 -1.14 -3.20
N CYS A 105 1.74 -1.63 -2.35
CA CYS A 105 1.10 -2.94 -2.48
C CYS A 105 0.32 -3.04 -3.80
N ALA A 106 -0.47 -2.02 -4.15
CA ALA A 106 -1.25 -1.99 -5.38
C ALA A 106 -0.37 -2.06 -6.64
N ARG A 107 0.85 -1.50 -6.61
CA ARG A 107 1.84 -1.61 -7.71
C ARG A 107 2.38 -3.03 -7.93
N PHE A 108 2.13 -3.97 -7.00
CA PHE A 108 2.34 -5.41 -7.19
C PHE A 108 1.08 -6.15 -7.68
N GLY A 109 -0.05 -5.45 -7.84
CA GLY A 109 -1.34 -6.00 -8.26
C GLY A 109 -2.36 -6.17 -7.13
N PHE A 110 -1.94 -6.03 -5.87
CA PHE A 110 -2.81 -6.25 -4.72
C PHE A 110 -3.92 -5.20 -4.63
N GLY A 111 -5.18 -5.62 -4.81
CA GLY A 111 -6.33 -4.71 -4.77
C GLY A 111 -6.33 -3.65 -5.87
N LEU A 112 -5.49 -3.78 -6.91
CA LEU A 112 -5.32 -2.77 -7.95
C LEU A 112 -6.63 -2.47 -8.70
N TYR A 113 -7.50 -3.46 -8.87
CA TYR A 113 -8.79 -3.31 -9.55
C TYR A 113 -9.76 -2.35 -8.83
N LEU A 114 -9.59 -2.14 -7.52
CA LEU A 114 -10.45 -1.25 -6.73
C LEU A 114 -10.24 0.23 -7.11
N TYR A 115 -9.01 0.59 -7.50
CA TYR A 115 -8.68 1.94 -7.97
C TYR A 115 -9.38 2.31 -9.29
N HIS A 116 -9.66 1.31 -10.14
CA HIS A 116 -10.38 1.54 -11.40
C HIS A 116 -11.88 1.73 -11.19
N GLN A 117 -12.46 1.09 -10.18
CA GLN A 117 -13.90 1.14 -9.91
C GLN A 117 -14.30 2.49 -9.28
N GLY A 118 -13.50 3.03 -8.37
CA GLY A 118 -13.77 4.36 -7.77
C GLY A 118 -13.62 5.55 -8.73
N SER A 119 -13.10 5.35 -9.94
CA SER A 119 -12.96 6.43 -10.94
C SER A 119 -14.22 6.62 -11.80
N GLN A 120 -15.18 5.67 -11.78
CA GLN A 120 -16.41 5.75 -12.59
C GLN A 120 -17.53 6.55 -11.91
N ASP A 121 -17.47 6.77 -10.60
CA ASP A 121 -18.52 7.49 -9.83
C ASP A 121 -18.33 9.02 -9.81
N LEU A 122 -17.23 9.55 -10.35
CA LEU A 122 -16.98 10.99 -10.47
C LEU A 122 -17.44 11.58 -11.83
N SER A 123 -18.09 10.79 -12.68
CA SER A 123 -18.61 11.20 -13.99
C SER A 123 -20.13 11.12 -14.13
N SER A 124 -20.88 11.05 -13.03
CA SER A 124 -22.36 10.99 -13.03
C SER A 124 -22.98 12.19 -12.33
#